data_AF-A0ABD6EMI7-F1
#
_entry.id   AF-A0ABD6EMI7-F1
#
_cell.length_a   1.000
_cell.length_b   1.000
_cell.length_c   1.000
_cell.angle_alpha   90.00
_cell.angle_beta   90.00
_cell.angle_gamma   90.00
#
_symmetry.space_group_name_H-M   'P 1'
#
loop_
_entity.id
_entity.type
_entity.pdbx_description
1 polymer ?
#
loop_
_entity_poly.entity_id
_entity_poly.type
_entity_poly.pdbx_seq_one_letter_code
_entity_poly.pdbx_strand_id
1 'polypeptide(L)'
;MAPPSKRLKTEENEGADDGQRLIVILENCGLQLANVGKDRNVLLCSNKHNDYLKSKKMDPSKYRPDIVHQCLLMLLDSPLNRASRLQVYMHTINNILIEVNPQTRIPRTYDRFCGLMAQLLQKLTIRAEGSSVKLLKIIRNPVELYLPVGCRKLLTSFQASNFVSCRDLLPEGSNQSVAIVVGAMAKGKVG
;
A
#
# COMPACT_ATOMS: atom_id res chain seq x y z
N MET A 1 -9.60 -43.63 -9.89
CA MET A 1 -9.10 -42.66 -10.89
C MET A 1 -9.79 -41.34 -10.59
N ALA A 2 -9.09 -40.37 -9.98
CA ALA A 2 -9.68 -39.09 -9.61
C ALA A 2 -9.86 -38.21 -10.87
N PRO A 3 -10.93 -37.40 -10.97
CA PRO A 3 -11.15 -36.53 -12.13
C PRO A 3 -10.09 -35.42 -12.15
N PRO A 4 -9.66 -34.96 -13.35
CA PRO A 4 -8.64 -33.93 -13.46
C PRO A 4 -9.15 -32.62 -12.87
N SER A 5 -8.38 -32.05 -11.94
CA SER A 5 -8.64 -30.75 -11.34
C SER A 5 -8.72 -29.68 -12.43
N LYS A 6 -9.91 -29.09 -12.61
CA LYS A 6 -10.09 -27.92 -13.47
C LYS A 6 -9.17 -26.81 -12.97
N ARG A 7 -8.15 -26.46 -13.76
CA ARG A 7 -7.36 -25.24 -13.59
C ARG A 7 -8.33 -24.09 -13.40
N LEU A 8 -8.23 -23.39 -12.28
CA LEU A 8 -8.92 -22.11 -12.09
C LEU A 8 -8.49 -21.19 -13.23
N LYS A 9 -9.46 -20.73 -14.02
CA LYS A 9 -9.27 -19.66 -14.99
C LYS A 9 -8.84 -18.42 -14.21
N THR A 10 -7.58 -18.03 -14.40
CA THR A 10 -7.05 -16.74 -13.97
C THR A 10 -7.96 -15.67 -14.55
N GLU A 11 -8.54 -14.83 -13.68
CA GLU A 11 -9.23 -13.61 -14.10
C GLU A 11 -8.29 -12.81 -15.01
N GLU A 12 -8.88 -12.27 -16.07
CA GLU A 12 -8.25 -11.64 -17.22
C GLU A 12 -7.10 -10.72 -16.80
N ASN A 13 -5.91 -11.02 -17.35
CA ASN A 13 -4.76 -10.14 -17.32
C ASN A 13 -5.10 -8.92 -18.19
N GLU A 14 -5.73 -7.90 -17.60
CA GLU A 14 -5.83 -6.58 -18.21
C GLU A 14 -4.42 -6.03 -18.37
N GLY A 15 -3.87 -6.14 -19.59
CA GLY A 15 -2.71 -5.41 -20.09
C GLY A 15 -1.42 -5.59 -19.30
N ALA A 16 -0.51 -6.43 -19.81
CA ALA A 16 0.91 -6.20 -19.57
C ALA A 16 1.26 -4.84 -20.19
N ASP A 17 1.14 -3.78 -19.40
CA ASP A 17 1.65 -2.46 -19.73
C ASP A 17 3.18 -2.59 -19.72
N ASP A 18 3.76 -2.71 -20.92
CA ASP A 18 5.20 -2.83 -21.21
C ASP A 18 5.93 -1.48 -20.98
N GLY A 19 5.28 -0.54 -20.30
CA GLY A 19 5.76 0.79 -19.98
C GLY A 19 6.57 0.83 -18.68
N GLN A 20 7.66 1.58 -18.70
CA GLN A 20 8.43 1.91 -17.51
C GLN A 20 7.57 2.66 -16.49
N ARG A 21 7.47 2.09 -15.28
CA ARG A 21 6.77 2.68 -14.13
C ARG A 21 7.61 2.70 -12.86
N LEU A 22 7.33 3.66 -12.00
CA LEU A 22 7.75 3.67 -10.61
C LEU A 22 6.72 2.91 -9.78
N ILE A 23 7.19 1.99 -8.96
CA ILE A 23 6.38 1.22 -8.02
C ILE A 23 6.81 1.65 -6.62
N VAL A 24 5.89 2.17 -5.83
CA VAL A 24 6.15 2.57 -4.44
C VAL A 24 5.47 1.60 -3.51
N ILE A 25 6.25 0.95 -2.64
CA ILE A 25 5.78 0.03 -1.62
C ILE A 25 5.89 0.75 -0.28
N LEU A 26 4.75 1.14 0.28
CA LEU A 26 4.67 1.70 1.61
C LEU A 26 4.70 0.54 2.62
N GLU A 27 5.82 0.39 3.32
CA GLU A 27 6.08 -0.72 4.24
C GLU A 27 5.73 -0.35 5.69
N ASN A 28 5.31 -1.32 6.49
CA ASN A 28 4.92 -1.13 7.89
C ASN A 28 3.79 -0.12 8.09
N CYS A 29 2.80 -0.09 7.19
CA CYS A 29 1.63 0.78 7.31
C CYS A 29 0.85 0.46 8.60
N GLY A 30 0.62 1.48 9.44
CA GLY A 30 -0.13 1.39 10.70
C GLY A 30 -1.65 1.24 10.53
N LEU A 31 -2.11 0.36 9.63
CA LEU A 31 -3.51 0.12 9.31
C LEU A 31 -3.99 -1.17 10.00
N GLN A 32 -4.69 -1.02 11.13
CA GLN A 32 -5.24 -2.16 11.87
C GLN A 32 -6.63 -1.81 12.42
N LEU A 33 -7.57 -2.76 12.31
CA LEU A 33 -8.88 -2.66 12.93
C LEU A 33 -8.88 -3.20 14.35
N ALA A 34 -9.69 -2.59 15.21
CA ALA A 34 -9.99 -3.10 16.54
C ALA A 34 -11.41 -2.71 16.98
N ASN A 35 -11.88 -3.36 18.04
CA ASN A 35 -13.08 -2.95 18.77
C ASN A 35 -12.64 -2.19 20.02
N VAL A 36 -13.04 -0.93 20.13
CA VAL A 36 -12.64 -0.03 21.22
C VAL A 36 -13.90 0.45 21.94
N GLY A 37 -14.13 -0.06 23.16
CA GLY A 37 -15.35 0.24 23.90
C GLY A 37 -16.59 -0.24 23.16
N LYS A 38 -17.49 0.70 22.82
CA LYS A 38 -18.72 0.43 22.05
C LYS A 38 -18.49 0.46 20.53
N ASP A 39 -17.40 1.07 20.07
CA ASP A 39 -17.13 1.24 18.66
C ASP A 39 -16.50 -0.01 18.08
N ARG A 40 -17.11 -0.54 17.02
CA ARG A 40 -16.65 -1.75 16.32
C ARG A 40 -15.87 -1.39 15.07
N ASN A 41 -14.85 -2.18 14.78
CA ASN A 41 -14.04 -2.09 13.55
C ASN A 41 -13.51 -0.66 13.29
N VAL A 42 -13.00 -0.01 14.32
CA VAL A 42 -12.33 1.29 14.19
C VAL A 42 -10.87 1.12 13.78
N LEU A 43 -10.38 2.02 12.93
CA LEU A 43 -8.97 2.05 12.57
C LEU A 43 -8.15 2.58 13.76
N LEU A 44 -7.21 1.78 14.25
CA LEU A 44 -6.36 2.15 15.37
C LEU A 44 -5.49 3.36 15.04
N CYS A 45 -5.34 4.24 16.03
CA CYS A 45 -4.63 5.49 15.92
C CYS A 45 -4.10 5.87 17.30
N SER A 46 -2.82 6.24 17.41
CA SER A 46 -2.18 6.59 18.68
C SER A 46 -2.88 7.73 19.43
N ASN A 47 -3.41 8.72 18.70
CA ASN A 47 -3.97 9.93 19.31
C ASN A 47 -5.37 9.69 19.88
N LYS A 48 -6.19 8.85 19.23
CA LYS A 48 -7.57 8.57 19.64
C LYS A 48 -7.68 7.35 20.56
N HIS A 49 -6.77 6.39 20.43
CA HIS A 49 -6.89 5.07 21.06
C HIS A 49 -5.73 4.73 22.00
N ASN A 50 -5.03 5.73 22.55
CA ASN A 50 -3.83 5.54 23.39
C ASN A 50 -4.09 4.61 24.58
N ASP A 51 -5.18 4.83 25.32
CA ASP A 51 -5.50 4.06 26.52
C ASP A 51 -5.84 2.60 26.18
N TYR A 52 -6.56 2.39 25.08
CA TYR A 52 -6.81 1.07 24.54
C TYR A 52 -5.50 0.34 24.20
N LEU A 53 -4.59 1.01 23.48
CA LEU A 53 -3.31 0.45 23.08
C LEU A 53 -2.45 0.08 24.30
N LYS A 54 -2.39 0.97 25.29
CA LYS A 54 -1.70 0.71 26.57
C LYS A 54 -2.29 -0.48 27.32
N SER A 55 -3.62 -0.56 27.41
CA SER A 55 -4.31 -1.68 28.08
C SER A 55 -4.00 -3.03 27.43
N LYS A 56 -3.77 -3.04 26.12
CA LYS A 56 -3.39 -4.22 25.33
C LYS A 56 -1.87 -4.41 25.20
N LYS A 57 -1.06 -3.59 25.88
CA LYS A 57 0.42 -3.61 25.80
C LYS A 57 0.94 -3.47 24.36
N MET A 58 0.20 -2.76 23.52
CA MET A 58 0.56 -2.47 22.13
C MET A 58 1.33 -1.15 22.07
N ASP A 59 2.40 -1.09 21.27
CA ASP A 59 3.20 0.14 21.10
C ASP A 59 2.41 1.18 20.28
N PRO A 60 2.02 2.33 20.86
CA PRO A 60 1.23 3.33 20.14
C PRO A 60 1.91 3.88 18.90
N SER A 61 3.24 3.89 18.85
CA SER A 61 3.99 4.44 17.71
C SER A 61 3.79 3.68 16.41
N LYS A 62 3.32 2.41 16.47
CA LYS A 62 3.00 1.60 15.29
C LYS A 62 1.64 1.94 14.68
N TYR A 63 0.79 2.67 15.40
CA TYR A 63 -0.59 2.98 15.00
C TYR A 63 -0.70 4.42 14.52
N ARG A 64 0.04 4.75 13.46
CA ARG A 64 0.13 6.08 12.86
C ARG A 64 -0.35 6.08 11.40
N PRO A 65 -1.66 5.84 11.17
CA PRO A 65 -2.22 5.79 9.82
C PRO A 65 -2.20 7.15 9.10
N ASP A 66 -1.95 8.25 9.82
CA ASP A 66 -1.74 9.59 9.26
C ASP A 66 -0.50 9.67 8.36
N ILE A 67 0.55 8.89 8.64
CA ILE A 67 1.75 8.83 7.79
C ILE A 67 1.39 8.26 6.43
N VAL A 68 0.68 7.12 6.42
CA VAL A 68 0.20 6.47 5.18
C VAL A 68 -0.74 7.40 4.41
N HIS A 69 -1.63 8.10 5.12
CA HIS A 69 -2.56 9.07 4.53
C HIS A 69 -1.81 10.16 3.75
N GLN A 70 -0.82 10.81 4.38
CA GLN A 70 -0.04 11.86 3.72
C GLN A 70 0.79 11.32 2.56
N CYS A 71 1.43 10.16 2.71
CA CYS A 71 2.16 9.51 1.61
C CYS A 71 1.25 9.27 0.40
N LEU A 72 0.06 8.71 0.60
CA LEU A 72 -0.88 8.46 -0.49
C LEU A 72 -1.35 9.74 -1.18
N LEU A 73 -1.63 10.80 -0.41
CA LEU A 73 -2.00 12.09 -0.98
C LEU A 73 -0.89 12.63 -1.90
N MET A 74 0.36 12.62 -1.44
CA MET A 74 1.50 13.08 -2.23
C MET A 74 1.73 12.23 -3.48
N LEU A 75 1.66 10.91 -3.33
CA LEU A 75 1.90 9.96 -4.41
C LEU A 75 0.84 10.08 -5.51
N LEU A 76 -0.44 10.07 -5.14
CA LEU A 76 -1.54 10.04 -6.11
C LEU A 76 -1.82 11.40 -6.77
N ASP A 77 -1.40 12.50 -6.14
CA ASP A 77 -1.44 13.83 -6.76
C ASP A 77 -0.23 14.13 -7.66
N SER A 78 0.80 13.28 -7.65
CA SER A 78 2.02 13.52 -8.39
C SER A 78 1.76 13.59 -9.91
N PRO A 79 2.54 14.39 -10.66
CA PRO A 79 2.53 14.34 -12.13
C PRO A 79 2.76 12.91 -12.67
N LEU A 80 3.54 12.11 -11.94
CA LEU A 80 3.84 10.73 -12.30
C LEU A 80 2.60 9.82 -12.27
N ASN A 81 1.74 9.98 -11.26
CA ASN A 81 0.46 9.28 -11.20
C ASN A 81 -0.48 9.71 -12.33
N ARG A 82 -0.55 11.02 -12.62
CA ARG A 82 -1.34 11.56 -13.74
C ARG A 82 -0.86 11.06 -15.10
N ALA A 83 0.43 10.79 -15.24
CA ALA A 83 1.03 10.18 -16.42
C ALA A 83 0.87 8.65 -16.47
N SER A 84 0.14 8.03 -15.52
CA SER A 84 -0.05 6.58 -15.39
C SER A 84 1.26 5.79 -15.24
N ARG A 85 2.30 6.41 -14.67
CA ARG A 85 3.63 5.80 -14.46
C ARG A 85 3.93 5.51 -12.99
N LEU A 86 2.90 5.49 -12.15
CA LEU A 86 3.01 5.19 -10.72
C LEU A 86 2.08 4.03 -10.37
N GLN A 87 2.62 3.03 -9.68
CA GLN A 87 1.85 2.02 -8.97
C GLN A 87 2.18 2.10 -7.48
N VAL A 88 1.17 2.02 -6.61
CA VAL A 88 1.35 2.06 -5.16
C VAL A 88 0.85 0.76 -4.53
N TYR A 89 1.64 0.21 -3.63
CA TYR A 89 1.26 -0.87 -2.73
C TYR A 89 1.43 -0.41 -1.29
N MET A 90 0.55 -0.88 -0.41
CA MET A 90 0.69 -0.70 1.04
C MET A 90 0.83 -2.08 1.68
N HIS A 91 1.87 -2.26 2.48
CA HIS A 91 2.08 -3.46 3.26
C HIS A 91 1.98 -3.09 4.74
N THR A 92 0.97 -3.66 5.41
CA THR A 92 0.65 -3.28 6.79
C THR A 92 1.50 -4.03 7.81
N ILE A 93 1.56 -3.50 9.03
CA ILE A 93 2.20 -4.17 10.18
C ILE A 93 1.62 -5.56 10.50
N ASN A 94 0.45 -5.89 9.96
CA ASN A 94 -0.22 -7.18 10.14
C ASN A 94 -0.13 -8.07 8.89
N ASN A 95 0.88 -7.84 8.04
CA ASN A 95 1.15 -8.65 6.86
C ASN A 95 -0.02 -8.66 5.85
N ILE A 96 -0.72 -7.53 5.70
CA ILE A 96 -1.76 -7.34 4.69
C ILE A 96 -1.18 -6.51 3.56
N LEU A 97 -1.23 -7.04 2.33
CA LEU A 97 -0.84 -6.32 1.13
C LEU A 97 -2.07 -5.73 0.45
N ILE A 98 -2.01 -4.43 0.17
CA ILE A 98 -3.08 -3.67 -0.46
C ILE A 98 -2.54 -3.06 -1.75
N GLU A 99 -3.22 -3.34 -2.85
CA GLU A 99 -3.04 -2.68 -4.13
C GLU A 99 -3.90 -1.42 -4.22
N VAL A 100 -3.29 -0.33 -4.67
CA VAL A 100 -3.96 0.96 -4.89
C VAL A 100 -4.06 1.23 -6.39
N ASN A 101 -5.28 1.35 -6.90
CA ASN A 101 -5.51 1.74 -8.28
C ASN A 101 -5.11 3.23 -8.47
N PRO A 102 -4.35 3.59 -9.52
CA PRO A 102 -3.94 4.97 -9.82
C PRO A 102 -5.10 5.98 -9.90
N GLN A 103 -6.32 5.53 -10.25
CA GLN A 103 -7.52 6.36 -10.33
C GLN A 103 -8.17 6.64 -8.96
N THR A 104 -7.68 6.02 -7.89
CA THR A 104 -8.23 6.18 -6.54
C THR A 104 -8.08 7.62 -6.05
N ARG A 105 -9.19 8.26 -5.69
CA ARG A 105 -9.18 9.55 -5.00
C ARG A 105 -9.20 9.34 -3.50
N ILE A 106 -8.05 9.52 -2.86
CA ILE A 106 -7.93 9.39 -1.41
C ILE A 106 -8.60 10.59 -0.73
N PRO A 107 -9.47 10.35 0.29
CA PRO A 107 -10.11 11.43 1.02
C PRO A 107 -9.07 12.38 1.65
N ARG A 108 -9.24 13.68 1.44
CA ARG A 108 -8.33 14.71 2.00
C ARG A 108 -8.42 14.85 3.50
N THR A 109 -9.61 14.59 4.07
CA THR A 109 -9.80 14.65 5.52
C THR A 109 -9.44 13.31 6.14
N TYR A 110 -8.67 13.36 7.21
CA TYR A 110 -8.15 12.17 7.88
C TYR A 110 -9.25 11.21 8.36
N ASP A 111 -10.35 11.74 8.90
CA ASP A 111 -11.43 10.88 9.41
C ASP A 111 -12.16 10.11 8.30
N ARG A 112 -12.33 10.72 7.12
CA ARG A 112 -12.89 10.01 5.95
C ARG A 112 -11.91 8.96 5.42
N PHE A 113 -10.62 9.24 5.43
CA PHE A 113 -9.59 8.24 5.12
C PHE A 113 -9.65 7.05 6.08
N CYS A 114 -9.78 7.29 7.38
CA CYS A 114 -9.93 6.22 8.38
C CYS A 114 -11.15 5.34 8.09
N GLY A 115 -12.30 5.97 7.78
CA GLY A 115 -13.51 5.24 7.40
C GLY A 115 -13.32 4.38 6.15
N LEU A 116 -12.66 4.92 5.12
CA LEU A 116 -12.35 4.19 3.88
C LEU A 116 -11.44 2.98 4.13
N MET A 117 -10.37 3.15 4.91
CA MET A 117 -9.45 2.05 5.26
C MET A 117 -10.15 0.99 6.13
N ALA A 118 -10.99 1.42 7.07
CA ALA A 118 -11.79 0.50 7.87
C ALA A 118 -12.75 -0.32 7.00
N GLN A 119 -13.40 0.32 6.03
CA GLN A 119 -14.25 -0.38 5.06
C GLN A 119 -13.45 -1.34 4.19
N LEU A 120 -12.26 -0.95 3.72
CA LEU A 120 -11.38 -1.81 2.92
C LEU A 120 -10.99 -3.07 3.70
N LEU A 121 -10.57 -2.93 4.95
CA LEU A 121 -10.16 -4.06 5.78
C LEU A 121 -11.32 -5.01 6.12
N GLN A 122 -12.55 -4.51 6.14
CA GLN A 122 -13.75 -5.35 6.32
C GLN A 122 -14.21 -6.04 5.04
N LYS A 123 -14.23 -5.31 3.91
CA LYS A 123 -14.80 -5.78 2.63
C LYS A 123 -13.76 -6.38 1.69
N LEU A 124 -12.47 -6.31 2.03
CA LEU A 124 -11.31 -6.72 1.25
C LEU A 124 -11.11 -5.97 -0.09
N THR A 125 -12.10 -5.22 -0.55
CA THR A 125 -12.07 -4.45 -1.80
C THR A 125 -12.97 -3.22 -1.68
N ILE A 126 -12.55 -2.11 -2.28
CA ILE A 126 -13.36 -0.92 -2.53
C ILE A 126 -13.54 -0.76 -4.03
N ARG A 127 -14.76 -0.49 -4.49
CA ARG A 127 -15.09 -0.26 -5.90
C ARG A 127 -15.53 1.18 -6.13
N ALA A 128 -15.35 1.65 -7.35
CA ALA A 128 -15.92 2.91 -7.79
C ALA A 128 -17.46 2.81 -7.76
N GLU A 129 -18.11 3.91 -7.39
CA GLU A 129 -19.56 3.98 -7.39
C GLU A 129 -20.11 3.80 -8.81
N GLY A 130 -21.12 2.95 -8.97
CA GLY A 130 -21.72 2.65 -10.28
C GLY A 130 -20.82 1.88 -11.26
N SER A 131 -19.67 1.35 -10.82
CA SER A 131 -18.72 0.64 -11.68
C SER A 131 -18.16 -0.62 -11.02
N SER A 132 -17.73 -1.58 -11.84
CA SER A 132 -17.04 -2.80 -11.40
C SER A 132 -15.57 -2.55 -11.04
N VAL A 133 -15.01 -1.38 -11.39
CA VAL A 133 -13.60 -1.02 -11.19
C VAL A 133 -13.24 -1.10 -9.71
N LYS A 134 -12.22 -1.89 -9.38
CA LYS A 134 -11.66 -2.04 -8.03
C LYS A 134 -10.64 -0.92 -7.81
N LEU A 135 -10.90 -0.04 -6.86
CA LEU A 135 -10.04 1.09 -6.50
C LEU A 135 -8.96 0.69 -5.48
N LEU A 136 -9.36 -0.06 -4.45
CA LEU A 136 -8.46 -0.59 -3.44
C LEU A 136 -8.74 -2.07 -3.28
N LYS A 137 -7.71 -2.90 -3.19
CA LYS A 137 -7.86 -4.35 -3.11
C LYS A 137 -6.82 -4.96 -2.20
N ILE A 138 -7.25 -5.80 -1.26
CA ILE A 138 -6.34 -6.68 -0.54
C ILE A 138 -5.94 -7.82 -1.47
N ILE A 139 -4.64 -8.01 -1.63
CA ILE A 139 -4.02 -8.99 -2.51
C ILE A 139 -3.12 -9.94 -1.71
N ARG A 140 -2.71 -11.05 -2.32
CA ARG A 140 -1.90 -12.07 -1.64
C ARG A 140 -0.44 -11.64 -1.57
N ASN A 141 0.23 -11.96 -0.47
CA ASN A 141 1.68 -11.85 -0.38
C ASN A 141 2.39 -12.94 -1.22
N PRO A 142 3.66 -12.71 -1.59
CA PRO A 142 4.45 -11.50 -1.37
C PRO A 142 4.31 -10.48 -2.52
N VAL A 143 4.76 -9.23 -2.32
CA VAL A 143 4.58 -8.12 -3.29
C VAL A 143 5.29 -8.35 -4.62
N GLU A 144 6.35 -9.16 -4.61
CA GLU A 144 7.13 -9.55 -5.78
C GLU A 144 6.31 -10.23 -6.88
N LEU A 145 5.19 -10.87 -6.52
CA LEU A 145 4.28 -11.50 -7.48
C LEU A 145 3.65 -10.50 -8.46
N TYR A 146 3.62 -9.21 -8.11
CA TYR A 146 2.99 -8.15 -8.89
C TYR A 146 4.00 -7.18 -9.50
N LEU A 147 5.30 -7.39 -9.27
CA LEU A 147 6.35 -6.56 -9.85
C LEU A 147 6.65 -7.04 -11.30
N PRO A 148 6.91 -6.12 -12.24
CA PRO A 148 7.34 -6.47 -13.59
C PRO A 148 8.64 -7.28 -13.59
N VAL A 149 8.82 -8.07 -14.64
CA VAL A 149 10.09 -8.79 -14.89
C VAL A 149 11.22 -7.77 -15.05
N GLY A 150 12.39 -8.06 -14.45
CA GLY A 150 13.54 -7.16 -14.51
C GLY A 150 13.39 -5.88 -13.67
N CYS A 151 12.36 -5.78 -12.82
CA CYS A 151 12.16 -4.63 -11.97
C CYS A 151 13.29 -4.50 -10.94
N ARG A 152 13.98 -3.35 -10.96
CA ARG A 152 15.01 -3.01 -9.98
C ARG A 152 14.34 -2.69 -8.64
N LYS A 153 14.79 -3.31 -7.55
CA LYS A 153 14.22 -3.11 -6.20
C LYS A 153 15.19 -2.32 -5.33
N LEU A 154 14.72 -1.26 -4.72
CA LEU A 154 15.50 -0.35 -3.90
C LEU A 154 14.82 -0.17 -2.53
N LEU A 155 15.60 -0.34 -1.47
CA LEU A 155 15.18 -0.04 -0.11
C LEU A 155 15.63 1.38 0.25
N THR A 156 14.74 2.18 0.82
CA THR A 156 15.12 3.48 1.38
C THR A 156 15.48 3.34 2.86
N SER A 157 16.61 3.91 3.27
CA SER A 157 17.06 3.91 4.65
C SER A 157 17.88 5.15 4.95
N PHE A 158 17.62 5.78 6.09
CA PHE A 158 18.44 6.88 6.59
C PHE A 158 19.87 6.44 6.96
N GLN A 159 20.06 5.15 7.27
CA GLN A 159 21.36 4.59 7.65
C GLN A 159 22.15 4.04 6.44
N ALA A 160 21.66 4.24 5.22
CA ALA A 160 22.37 3.77 4.03
C ALA A 160 23.72 4.50 3.89
N SER A 161 24.79 3.74 3.64
CA SER A 161 26.12 4.29 3.39
C SER A 161 26.22 4.93 2.00
N ASN A 162 25.38 4.48 1.06
CA ASN A 162 25.39 4.90 -0.33
C ASN A 162 24.22 5.84 -0.58
N PHE A 163 24.52 7.04 -1.05
CA PHE A 163 23.52 8.02 -1.47
C PHE A 163 23.35 7.96 -2.98
N VAL A 164 22.11 7.88 -3.44
CA VAL A 164 21.76 7.83 -4.86
C VAL A 164 20.85 9.01 -5.16
N SER A 165 21.21 9.82 -6.15
CA SER A 165 20.34 10.87 -6.65
C SER A 165 19.05 10.26 -7.21
N CYS A 166 17.90 10.90 -6.95
CA CYS A 166 16.62 10.44 -7.51
C CYS A 166 16.64 10.39 -9.05
N ARG A 167 17.48 11.20 -9.71
CA ARG A 167 17.64 11.21 -11.17
C ARG A 167 18.33 9.95 -11.68
N ASP A 168 19.16 9.33 -10.84
CA ASP A 168 20.03 8.21 -11.20
C ASP A 168 19.46 6.86 -10.69
N LEU A 169 18.20 6.87 -10.22
CA LEU A 169 17.49 5.65 -9.81
C LEU A 169 17.34 4.66 -10.97
N LEU A 170 17.34 5.17 -12.19
CA LEU A 170 17.37 4.39 -13.42
C LEU A 170 18.61 4.77 -14.23
N PRO A 171 19.37 3.79 -14.74
CA PRO A 171 20.37 4.08 -15.76
C PRO A 171 19.73 4.75 -16.97
N GLU A 172 20.41 5.73 -17.55
CA GLU A 172 19.97 6.35 -18.81
C GLU A 172 19.76 5.28 -19.89
N GLY A 173 18.65 5.36 -20.62
CA GLY A 173 18.28 4.37 -21.63
C GLY A 173 17.70 3.05 -21.10
N SER A 174 17.55 2.90 -19.78
CA SER A 174 16.85 1.74 -19.21
C SER A 174 15.34 1.86 -19.39
N ASN A 175 14.72 0.81 -19.93
CA ASN A 175 13.26 0.64 -19.97
C ASN A 175 12.72 -0.15 -18.75
N GLN A 176 13.56 -0.43 -17.75
CA GLN A 176 13.16 -1.20 -16.58
C GLN A 176 12.28 -0.35 -15.64
N SER A 177 11.34 -1.01 -14.97
CA SER A 177 10.60 -0.42 -13.85
C SER A 177 11.45 -0.46 -12.57
N VAL A 178 11.20 0.49 -11.66
CA VAL A 178 11.84 0.52 -10.33
C VAL A 178 10.79 0.38 -9.25
N ALA A 179 11.02 -0.53 -8.32
CA ALA A 179 10.30 -0.62 -7.07
C ALA A 179 11.11 0.03 -5.95
N ILE A 180 10.52 0.99 -5.25
CA ILE A 180 11.11 1.66 -4.09
C ILE A 180 10.27 1.33 -2.86
N VAL A 181 10.92 0.84 -1.82
CA VAL A 181 10.29 0.56 -0.53
C VAL A 181 10.51 1.73 0.41
N VAL A 182 9.43 2.28 0.94
CA VAL A 182 9.41 3.44 1.84
C VAL A 182 8.70 3.07 3.13
N GLY A 183 9.35 3.29 4.27
CA GLY A 183 8.76 3.04 5.57
C GLY A 183 7.64 4.03 5.91
N ALA A 184 6.40 3.56 5.96
CA ALA A 184 5.23 4.35 6.34
C ALA A 184 4.90 4.19 7.84
N MET A 185 5.90 4.45 8.68
CA MET A 185 5.89 4.22 10.13
C MET A 185 6.52 5.40 10.87
N ALA A 186 6.17 5.60 12.15
CA ALA A 186 6.71 6.72 12.94
C ALA A 186 8.18 6.53 13.33
N LYS A 187 8.56 5.28 13.61
CA LYS A 187 9.94 4.87 13.90
C LYS A 187 10.09 3.40 13.51
N GLY A 188 11.29 3.03 13.08
CA GLY A 188 11.61 1.66 12.70
C GLY A 188 12.59 1.61 11.54
N LYS A 189 12.80 0.42 11.00
CA LYS A 189 13.61 0.17 9.81
C LYS A 189 12.79 -0.64 8.83
N VAL A 190 12.92 -0.32 7.55
CA VAL A 190 12.35 -1.12 6.48
C VAL A 190 13.19 -2.40 6.42
N GLY A 191 12.54 -3.56 6.55
CA GLY A 191 13.18 -4.87 6.67
C GLY A 191 13.48 -5.51 5.34
#